data_AF-A0AA87J1K5-F1
#
_entry.id   AF-A0AA87J1K5-F1
#
_cell.length_a   1.000
_cell.length_b   1.000
_cell.length_c   1.000
_cell.angle_alpha   90.00
_cell.angle_beta   90.00
_cell.angle_gamma   90.00
#
_symmetry.space_group_name_H-M   'P 1'
#
loop_
_entity.id
_entity.type
_entity.pdbx_description
1 polymer ?
#
loop_
_entity_poly.entity_id
_entity_poly.type
_entity_poly.pdbx_seq_one_letter_code
_entity_poly.pdbx_strand_id
1 'polypeptide(L)'
;MRLIKIPMLVSLLFVLPACSASTRYVNPPPAPRLAQPDSALIKDCDRPVDIGDKALTQEQTEGFWIDDRKALIECRRSKTALRDFYADRDSRLVKPQ
;
A
#
# COMPACT_ATOMS: atom_id res chain seq x y z
N MET A 1 9.79 5.81 -73.39
CA MET A 1 9.76 4.97 -72.16
C MET A 1 9.79 5.85 -70.89
N ARG A 2 8.69 6.47 -70.44
CA ARG A 2 8.65 7.19 -69.14
C ARG A 2 7.23 7.39 -68.55
N LEU A 3 6.32 6.41 -68.63
CA LEU A 3 4.96 6.59 -68.07
C LEU A 3 4.39 5.38 -67.29
N ILE A 4 5.20 4.35 -66.98
CA ILE A 4 4.72 3.14 -66.28
C ILE A 4 5.08 3.12 -64.78
N LYS A 5 5.95 4.03 -64.31
CA LYS A 5 6.42 4.02 -62.90
C LYS A 5 5.52 4.74 -61.90
N ILE A 6 4.63 5.62 -62.37
CA ILE A 6 3.74 6.42 -61.51
C ILE A 6 2.56 5.60 -60.94
N PRO A 7 1.87 4.70 -61.68
CA PRO A 7 0.74 3.98 -61.10
C PRO A 7 1.15 2.97 -60.01
N MET A 8 2.38 2.46 -60.04
CA MET A 8 2.85 1.44 -59.09
C MET A 8 3.15 2.01 -57.69
N LEU A 9 3.55 3.27 -57.60
CA LEU A 9 3.85 3.94 -56.31
C LEU A 9 2.57 4.36 -55.57
N VAL A 10 1.49 4.67 -56.30
CA VAL A 10 0.19 5.03 -55.68
C VAL A 10 -0.47 3.81 -55.04
N SER A 11 -0.37 2.62 -55.66
CA SER A 11 -0.91 1.39 -55.09
C SER A 11 -0.21 0.95 -53.79
N LEU A 12 1.07 1.31 -53.58
CA LEU A 12 1.81 0.94 -52.38
C LEU A 12 1.35 1.73 -51.14
N LEU A 13 0.82 2.94 -51.32
CA LEU A 13 0.35 3.80 -50.23
C LEU A 13 -1.03 3.39 -49.68
N PHE A 14 -1.80 2.59 -50.41
CA PHE A 14 -3.13 2.13 -49.98
C PHE A 14 -3.15 0.83 -49.16
N VAL A 15 -2.01 0.13 -49.02
CA VAL A 15 -1.93 -1.15 -48.28
C VAL A 15 -1.65 -0.96 -46.78
N LEU A 16 -1.39 0.28 -46.34
CA LEU A 16 -0.95 0.58 -44.97
C LEU A 16 -2.04 0.74 -43.88
N PRO A 17 -3.37 0.84 -44.10
CA PRO A 17 -4.29 1.07 -42.98
C PRO A 17 -4.73 -0.21 -42.24
N ALA A 18 -4.17 -1.39 -42.54
CA ALA A 18 -4.64 -2.67 -41.98
C ALA A 18 -4.37 -2.86 -40.47
N CYS A 19 -3.69 -1.94 -39.78
CA CYS A 19 -3.46 -2.04 -38.33
C CYS A 19 -3.92 -0.81 -37.52
N SER A 20 -4.60 0.16 -38.13
CA SER A 20 -5.33 1.19 -37.38
C SER A 20 -6.65 0.63 -36.84
N ALA A 21 -6.55 -0.38 -35.97
CA ALA A 21 -7.66 -0.77 -35.12
C ALA A 21 -7.92 0.39 -34.15
N SER A 22 -9.05 1.08 -34.33
CA SER A 22 -9.59 1.96 -33.29
C SER A 22 -9.90 1.08 -32.08
N THR A 23 -8.97 0.99 -31.14
CA THR A 23 -9.21 0.35 -29.86
C THR A 23 -10.27 1.19 -29.17
N ARG A 24 -11.51 0.70 -29.16
CA ARG A 24 -12.61 1.33 -28.44
C ARG A 24 -12.11 1.61 -27.02
N TYR A 25 -12.16 2.86 -26.58
CA TYR A 25 -11.74 3.23 -25.22
C TYR A 25 -12.55 2.37 -24.25
N VAL A 26 -11.85 1.45 -23.59
CA VAL A 26 -12.40 0.64 -22.50
C VAL A 26 -12.01 1.38 -21.24
N ASN A 27 -12.99 1.69 -20.38
CA ASN A 27 -12.69 2.28 -19.09
C ASN A 27 -11.62 1.43 -18.39
N PRO A 28 -10.47 2.02 -17.98
CA PRO A 28 -9.45 1.27 -17.29
C PRO A 28 -10.08 0.63 -16.05
N PRO A 29 -9.68 -0.60 -15.70
CA PRO A 29 -10.16 -1.23 -14.48
C PRO A 29 -9.86 -0.30 -13.29
N PRO A 30 -10.76 -0.25 -12.29
CA PRO A 30 -10.54 0.58 -11.12
C PRO A 30 -9.19 0.20 -10.47
N ALA A 31 -8.52 1.22 -9.92
CA ALA A 31 -7.22 1.02 -9.30
C ALA A 31 -7.28 -0.11 -8.25
N PRO A 32 -6.26 -0.99 -8.21
CA PRO A 32 -6.23 -2.09 -7.25
C PRO A 32 -6.26 -1.53 -5.83
N ARG A 33 -7.17 -2.06 -5.00
CA ARG A 33 -7.27 -1.70 -3.59
C ARG A 33 -6.38 -2.65 -2.79
N LEU A 34 -5.42 -2.09 -2.06
CA LEU A 34 -4.57 -2.87 -1.17
C LEU A 34 -5.36 -3.32 0.05
N ALA A 35 -5.05 -4.53 0.53
CA ALA A 35 -5.55 -5.01 1.81
C ALA A 35 -5.18 -4.01 2.92
N GLN A 36 -6.14 -3.77 3.81
CA GLN A 36 -6.00 -2.88 4.96
C GLN A 36 -5.75 -3.71 6.22
N PRO A 37 -4.96 -3.21 7.18
CA PRO A 37 -4.82 -3.87 8.46
C PRO A 37 -6.12 -3.80 9.25
N ASP A 38 -6.24 -4.67 10.26
CA ASP A 38 -7.29 -4.56 11.27
C ASP A 38 -7.23 -3.18 11.96
N SER A 39 -8.39 -2.55 12.17
CA SER A 39 -8.50 -1.23 12.81
C SER A 39 -7.90 -1.20 14.21
N ALA A 40 -7.89 -2.33 14.93
CA ALA A 40 -7.28 -2.45 16.24
C ALA A 40 -5.75 -2.25 16.21
N LEU A 41 -5.07 -2.63 15.12
CA LEU A 41 -3.62 -2.50 14.99
C LEU A 41 -3.17 -1.05 14.74
N ILE A 42 -4.06 -0.25 14.14
CA ILE A 42 -3.82 1.14 13.79
C ILE A 42 -4.07 2.09 14.97
N LYS A 43 -4.80 1.64 16.00
CA LYS A 43 -5.05 2.41 17.22
C LYS A 43 -3.72 2.83 17.86
N ASP A 44 -3.66 4.06 18.36
CA ASP A 44 -2.52 4.53 19.13
C ASP A 44 -2.33 3.70 20.42
N CYS A 45 -1.09 3.62 20.85
CA CYS A 45 -0.78 3.01 22.14
C CYS A 45 -1.27 3.90 23.28
N ASP A 46 -1.61 3.27 24.40
CA ASP A 46 -2.01 3.99 25.59
C ASP A 46 -0.89 4.92 26.05
N ARG A 47 -1.28 6.09 26.57
CA ARG A 47 -0.34 7.05 27.14
C ARG A 47 0.19 6.56 28.48
N PRO A 48 1.37 7.04 28.90
CA PRO A 48 1.85 6.81 30.26
C PRO A 48 0.78 7.20 31.28
N VAL A 49 0.73 6.45 32.40
CA VAL A 49 -0.21 6.72 33.48
C VAL A 49 -0.01 8.13 34.04
N ASP A 50 -1.11 8.87 34.22
CA ASP A 50 -1.10 10.18 34.87
C ASP A 50 -1.00 10.00 36.39
N ILE A 51 0.12 10.44 36.96
CA ILE A 51 0.43 10.31 38.39
C ILE A 51 0.11 11.59 39.19
N GLY A 52 -0.25 12.68 38.51
CA GLY A 52 -0.45 14.00 39.12
C GLY A 52 0.78 14.54 39.86
N ASP A 53 0.55 15.48 40.79
CA ASP A 53 1.61 16.24 41.47
C ASP A 53 1.83 15.85 42.95
N LYS A 54 1.18 14.78 43.42
CA LYS A 54 1.25 14.39 44.83
C LYS A 54 2.42 13.44 45.08
N ALA A 55 2.94 13.46 46.31
CA ALA A 55 3.92 12.48 46.74
C ALA A 55 3.31 11.07 46.67
N LEU A 56 4.01 10.15 45.99
CA LEU A 56 3.60 8.77 45.85
C LEU A 56 4.17 7.93 47.00
N THR A 57 3.38 6.96 47.47
CA THR A 57 3.91 5.88 48.30
C THR A 57 4.71 4.91 47.42
N GLN A 58 5.55 4.07 48.05
CA GLN A 58 6.26 3.02 47.34
C GLN A 58 5.29 2.06 46.63
N GLU A 59 4.22 1.65 47.31
CA GLU A 59 3.19 0.76 46.74
C GLU A 59 2.53 1.35 45.49
N GLN A 60 2.19 2.65 45.53
CA GLN A 60 1.63 3.34 44.36
C GLN A 60 2.61 3.39 43.19
N THR A 61 3.88 3.68 43.49
CA THR A 61 4.95 3.74 42.49
C THR A 61 5.12 2.39 41.78
N GLU A 62 5.16 1.30 42.56
CA GLU A 62 5.30 -0.05 42.02
C GLU A 62 4.08 -0.46 41.19
N GLY A 63 2.87 -0.11 41.64
CA GLY A 63 1.63 -0.34 40.88
C GLY A 63 1.65 0.36 39.52
N PHE A 64 1.96 1.65 39.49
CA PHE A 64 2.06 2.42 38.24
C PHE A 64 3.14 1.86 37.29
N TRP A 65 4.29 1.44 37.81
CA TRP A 65 5.33 0.81 37.00
C TRP A 65 4.88 -0.52 36.38
N ILE A 66 4.15 -1.34 37.13
CA ILE A 66 3.62 -2.60 36.61
C ILE A 66 2.64 -2.35 35.47
N ASP A 67 1.74 -1.38 35.64
CA ASP A 67 0.70 -1.10 34.65
C ASP A 67 1.28 -0.44 33.39
N ASP A 68 2.20 0.50 33.54
CA ASP A 68 2.91 1.10 32.39
C ASP A 68 3.71 0.04 31.62
N ARG A 69 4.41 -0.85 32.33
CA ARG A 69 5.14 -1.96 31.70
C ARG A 69 4.21 -2.88 30.91
N LYS A 70 3.02 -3.21 31.43
CA LYS A 70 2.04 -4.02 30.72
C LYS A 70 1.57 -3.31 29.44
N ALA A 71 1.24 -2.02 29.55
CA ALA A 71 0.81 -1.21 28.40
C ALA A 71 1.87 -1.16 27.30
N LEU A 72 3.14 -0.97 27.66
CA LEU A 72 4.26 -0.98 26.71
C LEU A 72 4.45 -2.33 26.01
N ILE A 73 4.32 -3.44 26.75
CA ILE A 73 4.43 -4.79 26.17
C ILE A 73 3.30 -5.02 25.16
N GLU A 74 2.08 -4.64 25.49
CA GLU A 74 0.93 -4.85 24.62
C GLU A 74 0.99 -3.94 23.38
N CYS A 75 1.36 -2.67 23.57
CA CYS A 75 1.66 -1.75 22.48
C CYS A 75 2.70 -2.34 21.51
N ARG A 76 3.82 -2.86 22.04
CA ARG A 76 4.86 -3.48 21.21
C ARG A 76 4.33 -4.66 20.41
N ARG A 77 3.48 -5.51 21.00
CA ARG A 77 2.86 -6.66 20.31
C ARG A 77 1.98 -6.19 19.16
N SER A 78 1.08 -5.26 19.40
CA SER A 78 0.20 -4.69 18.37
C SER A 78 1.00 -4.04 17.22
N LYS A 79 2.02 -3.22 17.53
CA LYS A 79 2.84 -2.57 16.49
C LYS A 79 3.74 -3.53 15.73
N THR A 80 4.15 -4.63 16.37
CA THR A 80 4.84 -5.72 15.68
C THR A 80 3.90 -6.41 14.68
N ALA A 81 2.68 -6.74 15.10
CA ALA A 81 1.68 -7.32 14.19
C ALA A 81 1.31 -6.40 13.02
N LEU A 82 1.20 -5.09 13.25
CA LEU A 82 0.97 -4.11 12.17
C LEU A 82 2.12 -4.09 11.16
N ARG A 83 3.36 -4.08 11.64
CA ARG A 83 4.55 -4.14 10.77
C ARG A 83 4.54 -5.43 9.95
N ASP A 84 4.29 -6.56 10.59
CA ASP A 84 4.32 -7.88 9.95
C ASP A 84 3.22 -8.00 8.89
N PHE A 85 2.03 -7.44 9.13
CA PHE A 85 0.97 -7.32 8.14
C PHE A 85 1.44 -6.57 6.88
N TYR A 86 2.08 -5.41 7.04
CA TYR A 86 2.56 -4.64 5.89
C TYR A 86 3.71 -5.34 5.17
N ALA A 87 4.63 -5.96 5.90
CA ALA A 87 5.74 -6.73 5.31
C ALA A 87 5.21 -7.90 4.45
N ASP A 88 4.25 -8.67 4.98
CA ASP A 88 3.58 -9.75 4.25
C ASP A 88 2.81 -9.23 3.03
N ARG A 89 1.99 -8.18 3.19
CA ARG A 89 1.25 -7.57 2.08
C ARG A 89 2.18 -7.14 0.95
N ASP A 90 3.24 -6.43 1.28
CA ASP A 90 4.12 -5.82 0.28
C ASP A 90 5.04 -6.84 -0.37
N SER A 91 5.39 -7.93 0.33
CA SER A 91 6.15 -9.05 -0.26
C SER A 91 5.45 -9.67 -1.48
N ARG A 92 4.12 -9.66 -1.52
CA ARG A 92 3.31 -10.17 -2.63
C ARG A 92 3.17 -9.20 -3.81
N LEU A 93 3.58 -7.94 -3.63
CA LEU A 93 3.49 -6.91 -4.67
C LEU A 93 4.74 -6.87 -5.54
N VAL A 94 5.86 -7.45 -5.09
CA VAL A 94 7.10 -7.50 -5.86
C VAL A 94 6.94 -8.53 -6.98
N LYS A 95 6.93 -8.08 -8.24
CA LYS A 95 6.93 -8.97 -9.41
C LYS A 95 8.27 -9.74 -9.48
N PRO A 96 8.27 -11.04 -9.84
CA PRO A 96 9.48 -11.69 -10.29
C PRO A 96 10.02 -10.96 -11.53
N GLN A 97 11.34 -10.74 -11.59
CA GLN A 97 12.03 -10.25 -12.79
C GLN A 97 11.99 -11.29 -13.90
#